data_AF-A0A2H0ZSN6-F1
#
_entry.id   AF-A0A2H0ZSN6-F1
#
_cell.length_a   1.000
_cell.length_b   1.000
_cell.length_c   1.000
_cell.angle_alpha   90.00
_cell.angle_beta   90.00
_cell.angle_gamma   90.00
#
_symmetry.space_group_name_H-M   'P 1'
#
loop_
_entity.id
_entity.type
_entity.pdbx_description
1 polymer ?
#
loop_
_entity_poly.entity_id
_entity_poly.type
_entity_poly.pdbx_seq_one_letter_code
_entity_poly.pdbx_strand_id
1 'polypeptide(L)'
;MNKRDTFYYWYFIIHIPVTIIMDSTMVIPEVYQPSFQRWLAEFHITANKDFLLQEMPLWLQISATFELFVQLPIFFLAARALRRNCQKIYVLMTVYGFNAFFTTLLCLAYAYRDAPKHGLTAAETYNLLGLYTPYCLIPLVMMLDCGWRATQLIERPKTE
;
A
#
# COMPACT_ATOMS: atom_id res chain seq x y z
N MET A 1 21.98 -7.09 -4.63
CA MET A 1 20.55 -7.19 -4.99
C MET A 1 20.39 -7.32 -6.49
N ASN A 2 19.50 -8.19 -6.93
CA ASN A 2 19.08 -8.24 -8.33
C ASN A 2 18.15 -7.03 -8.66
N LYS A 3 17.84 -6.81 -9.94
CA LYS A 3 17.03 -5.66 -10.39
C LYS A 3 15.64 -5.58 -9.71
N ARG A 4 14.97 -6.73 -9.51
CA ARG A 4 13.66 -6.81 -8.84
C ARG A 4 13.75 -6.43 -7.37
N ASP A 5 14.72 -7.00 -6.66
CA ASP A 5 14.97 -6.71 -5.24
C ASP A 5 15.35 -5.23 -5.03
N THR A 6 16.08 -4.62 -5.98
CA THR A 6 16.38 -3.18 -5.97
C THR A 6 15.14 -2.32 -6.14
N PHE A 7 14.22 -2.71 -7.02
CA PHE A 7 12.93 -2.03 -7.17
C PHE A 7 12.11 -2.11 -5.88
N TYR A 8 11.94 -3.31 -5.31
CA TYR A 8 11.18 -3.49 -4.06
C TYR A 8 11.83 -2.76 -2.87
N TYR A 9 13.15 -2.73 -2.81
CA TYR A 9 13.86 -1.99 -1.79
C TYR A 9 13.52 -0.50 -1.84
N TRP A 10 13.59 0.14 -3.01
CA TRP A 10 13.25 1.55 -3.14
C TRP A 10 11.76 1.82 -2.92
N TYR A 11 10.91 0.90 -3.37
CA TYR A 11 9.48 0.92 -3.08
C TYR A 11 9.23 1.03 -1.57
N PHE A 12 9.82 0.15 -0.75
CA PHE A 12 9.65 0.21 0.71
C PHE A 12 10.26 1.47 1.33
N ILE A 13 11.43 1.91 0.84
CA ILE A 13 12.06 3.14 1.33
C ILE A 13 11.18 4.38 1.10
N ILE A 14 10.51 4.46 -0.05
CA ILE A 14 9.59 5.55 -0.37
C ILE A 14 8.27 5.42 0.41
N HIS A 15 7.78 4.19 0.63
CA HIS A 15 6.53 3.97 1.36
C HIS A 15 6.64 4.33 2.84
N ILE A 16 7.81 4.18 3.47
CA ILE A 16 8.00 4.56 4.89
C ILE A 16 7.58 6.01 5.19
N PRO A 17 8.15 7.05 4.55
CA PRO A 17 7.74 8.43 4.81
C PRO A 17 6.31 8.71 4.31
N VAL A 18 5.87 8.08 3.22
CA VAL A 18 4.49 8.23 2.74
C VAL A 18 3.50 7.72 3.79
N THR A 19 3.70 6.55 4.36
CA THR A 19 2.80 6.00 5.38
C THR A 19 2.83 6.77 6.69
N ILE A 20 4.01 7.28 7.09
CA ILE A 20 4.12 8.11 8.28
C ILE A 20 3.41 9.46 8.09
N ILE A 21 3.49 10.08 6.91
CA ILE A 21 2.97 11.42 6.66
C ILE A 21 1.53 11.38 6.15
N MET A 22 1.25 10.61 5.09
CA MET A 22 -0.06 10.50 4.46
C MET A 22 -0.94 9.50 5.20
N ASP A 23 -0.58 8.23 5.24
CA ASP A 23 -1.54 7.19 5.67
C ASP A 23 -1.90 7.28 7.15
N SER A 24 -1.01 7.86 7.97
CA SER A 24 -1.30 8.14 9.38
C SER A 24 -2.42 9.16 9.60
N THR A 25 -2.77 10.00 8.61
CA THR A 25 -3.88 10.96 8.74
C THR A 25 -5.24 10.26 8.88
N MET A 26 -5.35 9.04 8.35
CA MET A 26 -6.58 8.23 8.45
C MET A 26 -6.79 7.64 9.85
N VAL A 27 -5.75 7.64 10.69
CA VAL A 27 -5.74 7.01 12.01
C VAL A 27 -5.62 8.05 13.12
N ILE A 28 -4.80 9.08 12.91
CA ILE A 28 -4.50 10.11 13.90
C ILE A 28 -5.53 11.24 13.77
N PRO A 29 -6.24 11.63 14.85
CA PRO A 29 -7.16 12.77 14.80
C PRO A 29 -6.47 14.07 14.37
N GLU A 30 -7.16 14.92 13.59
CA GLU A 30 -6.61 16.16 13.02
C GLU A 30 -5.95 17.10 14.05
N VAL A 31 -6.43 17.10 15.30
CA VAL A 31 -5.89 17.91 16.40
C VAL A 31 -4.43 17.57 16.72
N TYR A 32 -4.03 16.32 16.48
CA TYR A 32 -2.66 15.85 16.71
C TYR A 32 -1.80 15.87 15.44
N GLN A 33 -2.37 16.26 14.29
CA GLN A 33 -1.64 16.31 13.03
C GLN A 33 -0.91 17.65 12.86
N PRO A 34 0.39 17.64 12.51
CA PRO A 34 1.13 18.83 12.11
C PRO A 34 0.43 19.58 10.97
N SER A 35 0.59 20.91 10.92
CA SER A 35 -0.04 21.75 9.89
C SER A 35 0.33 21.36 8.46
N PHE A 36 1.61 21.01 8.22
CA PHE A 36 2.06 20.56 6.91
C PHE A 36 1.39 19.25 6.46
N GLN A 37 1.17 18.32 7.39
CA GLN A 37 0.53 17.04 7.11
C GLN A 37 -0.94 17.25 6.69
N ARG A 38 -1.67 18.10 7.41
CA ARG A 38 -3.05 18.48 7.07
C ARG A 38 -3.13 19.16 5.71
N TRP A 39 -2.25 20.13 5.46
CA TRP A 39 -2.20 20.80 4.16
C TRP A 39 -1.95 19.81 3.00
N LEU A 40 -1.06 18.84 3.19
CA LEU A 40 -0.75 17.85 2.17
C LEU A 40 -1.94 16.90 1.92
N ALA A 41 -2.63 16.47 2.99
CA ALA A 41 -3.83 15.65 2.89
C ALA A 41 -4.98 16.39 2.19
N GLU A 42 -5.24 17.64 2.59
CA GLU A 42 -6.24 18.51 1.95
C GLU A 42 -5.92 18.75 0.47
N PHE A 43 -4.64 19.01 0.14
CA PHE A 43 -4.18 19.13 -1.23
C PHE A 43 -4.44 17.85 -2.02
N HIS A 44 -4.12 16.69 -1.46
CA HIS A 44 -4.33 15.39 -2.10
C HIS A 44 -5.81 15.10 -2.34
N ILE A 45 -6.67 15.34 -1.35
CA ILE A 45 -8.13 15.16 -1.45
C ILE A 45 -8.70 16.08 -2.53
N THR A 46 -8.33 17.36 -2.49
CA THR A 46 -8.88 18.38 -3.40
C THR A 46 -8.41 18.17 -4.84
N ALA A 47 -7.13 17.86 -5.04
CA ALA A 47 -6.55 17.68 -6.37
C ALA A 47 -7.12 16.45 -7.10
N ASN A 48 -7.48 15.40 -6.35
CA ASN A 48 -7.94 14.12 -6.92
C ASN A 48 -9.45 13.88 -6.76
N LYS A 49 -10.18 14.77 -6.07
CA LYS A 49 -11.57 14.54 -5.64
C LYS A 49 -11.73 13.22 -4.91
N ASP A 50 -10.79 12.95 -4.01
CA ASP A 50 -10.70 11.67 -3.31
C ASP A 50 -11.70 11.61 -2.15
N PHE A 51 -12.92 11.20 -2.46
CA PHE A 51 -13.99 11.08 -1.48
C PHE A 51 -13.69 9.99 -0.42
N LEU A 52 -12.86 8.99 -0.73
CA LEU A 52 -12.51 7.93 0.23
C LEU A 52 -11.70 8.50 1.39
N LEU A 53 -10.74 9.36 1.08
CA LEU A 53 -9.93 10.06 2.08
C LEU A 53 -10.70 11.20 2.77
N GLN A 54 -11.75 11.73 2.15
CA GLN A 54 -12.62 12.72 2.77
C GLN A 54 -13.57 12.10 3.80
N GLU A 55 -14.24 11.00 3.44
CA GLU A 55 -15.23 10.36 4.30
C GLU A 55 -14.61 9.40 5.32
N MET A 56 -13.44 8.83 5.00
CA MET A 56 -12.70 7.86 5.81
C MET A 56 -13.63 6.80 6.42
N PRO A 57 -14.29 5.96 5.62
CA PRO A 57 -15.16 4.92 6.15
C PRO A 57 -14.40 3.98 7.10
N LEU A 58 -15.10 3.38 8.07
CA LEU A 58 -14.48 2.57 9.12
C LEU A 58 -13.56 1.46 8.59
N TRP A 59 -13.93 0.80 7.49
CA TRP A 59 -13.10 -0.25 6.88
C TRP A 59 -11.76 0.30 6.36
N LEU A 60 -11.74 1.55 5.87
CA LEU A 60 -10.53 2.20 5.38
C LEU A 60 -9.65 2.62 6.56
N GLN A 61 -10.24 3.17 7.63
CA GLN A 61 -9.51 3.47 8.87
C GLN A 61 -8.89 2.22 9.49
N ILE A 62 -9.60 1.09 9.51
CA ILE A 62 -9.07 -0.20 9.98
C ILE A 62 -7.91 -0.66 9.08
N SER A 63 -8.06 -0.53 7.76
CA SER A 63 -7.01 -0.88 6.79
C SER A 63 -5.75 -0.03 6.98
N ALA A 64 -5.92 1.29 7.15
CA ALA A 64 -4.83 2.22 7.44
C ALA A 64 -4.18 1.98 8.81
N THR A 65 -4.97 1.59 9.81
CA THR A 65 -4.46 1.17 11.11
C THR A 65 -3.57 -0.06 10.97
N PHE A 66 -4.02 -1.06 10.21
CA PHE A 66 -3.20 -2.24 9.93
C PHE A 66 -1.93 -1.89 9.15
N GLU A 67 -2.03 -0.94 8.22
CA GLU A 67 -0.87 -0.42 7.50
C GLU A 67 0.16 0.22 8.44
N LEU A 68 -0.28 1.11 9.33
CA LEU A 68 0.60 1.83 10.24
C LEU A 68 1.26 0.92 11.29
N PHE A 69 0.53 -0.07 11.81
CA PHE A 69 1.02 -0.89 12.92
C PHE A 69 1.61 -2.24 12.48
N VAL A 70 1.24 -2.76 11.31
CA VAL A 70 1.73 -4.05 10.82
C VAL A 70 2.60 -3.89 9.58
N GLN A 71 2.12 -3.16 8.57
CA GLN A 71 2.85 -3.04 7.30
C GLN A 71 4.09 -2.14 7.45
N LEU A 72 4.00 -1.03 8.17
CA LEU A 72 5.13 -0.11 8.34
C LEU A 72 6.35 -0.80 9.00
N PRO A 73 6.23 -1.59 10.09
CA PRO A 73 7.34 -2.43 10.58
C PRO A 73 7.89 -3.39 9.51
N ILE A 74 7.01 -3.99 8.70
CA ILE A 74 7.41 -4.86 7.58
C ILE A 74 8.24 -4.07 6.56
N PHE A 75 7.94 -2.79 6.29
CA PHE A 75 8.71 -1.98 5.34
C PHE A 75 10.17 -1.82 5.78
N PHE A 76 10.39 -1.54 7.07
CA PHE A 76 11.73 -1.46 7.64
C PHE A 76 12.46 -2.80 7.58
N LEU A 77 11.78 -3.89 7.94
CA LEU A 77 12.34 -5.24 7.89
C LEU A 77 12.69 -5.65 6.46
N ALA A 78 11.81 -5.37 5.50
CA ALA A 78 11.99 -5.68 4.10
C ALA A 78 13.13 -4.89 3.49
N ALA A 79 13.18 -3.57 3.70
CA ALA A 79 14.29 -2.73 3.24
C ALA A 79 15.64 -3.21 3.79
N ARG A 80 15.71 -3.56 5.09
CA ARG A 80 16.93 -4.08 5.71
C ARG A 80 17.32 -5.46 5.16
N ALA A 81 16.36 -6.37 5.02
CA ALA A 81 16.60 -7.73 4.56
C ALA A 81 17.02 -7.77 3.09
N LEU A 82 16.38 -6.98 2.23
CA LEU A 82 16.74 -6.83 0.82
C LEU A 82 18.17 -6.29 0.68
N ARG A 83 18.53 -5.23 1.45
CA ARG A 83 19.89 -4.69 1.47
C ARG A 83 20.95 -5.74 1.86
N ARG A 84 20.57 -6.71 2.69
CA ARG A 84 21.43 -7.83 3.12
C ARG A 84 21.32 -9.07 2.22
N ASN A 85 20.54 -9.01 1.14
CA ASN A 85 20.21 -10.15 0.27
C ASN A 85 19.63 -11.36 1.04
N CYS A 86 18.88 -11.12 2.12
CA CYS A 86 18.26 -12.18 2.91
C CYS A 86 16.96 -12.65 2.24
N GLN A 87 16.96 -13.87 1.70
CA GLN A 87 15.84 -14.40 0.91
C GLN A 87 14.62 -14.83 1.75
N LYS A 88 14.80 -15.07 3.07
CA LYS A 88 13.69 -15.44 3.97
C LYS A 88 12.58 -14.40 4.02
N ILE A 89 12.88 -13.16 3.64
CA ILE A 89 11.92 -12.05 3.62
C ILE A 89 10.82 -12.23 2.58
N TYR A 90 11.02 -13.06 1.54
CA TYR A 90 10.04 -13.21 0.46
C TYR A 90 8.69 -13.74 0.96
N VAL A 91 8.65 -14.58 2.00
CA VAL A 91 7.40 -15.02 2.62
C VAL A 91 6.63 -13.82 3.19
N LEU A 92 7.31 -12.96 3.96
CA LEU A 92 6.69 -11.80 4.58
C LEU A 92 6.26 -10.75 3.54
N MET A 93 7.08 -10.53 2.50
CA MET A 93 6.74 -9.67 1.36
C MET A 93 5.53 -10.19 0.57
N THR A 94 5.32 -11.52 0.53
CA THR A 94 4.14 -12.12 -0.12
C THR A 94 2.86 -11.79 0.65
N VAL A 95 2.89 -11.97 1.98
CA VAL A 95 1.75 -11.65 2.86
C VAL A 95 1.44 -10.15 2.82
N TYR A 96 2.48 -9.31 2.87
CA TYR A 96 2.34 -7.87 2.68
C TYR A 96 1.71 -7.55 1.31
N GLY A 97 2.26 -8.12 0.24
CA GLY A 97 1.81 -7.87 -1.12
C GLY A 97 0.33 -8.22 -1.30
N PHE A 98 -0.12 -9.34 -0.73
CA PHE A 98 -1.53 -9.71 -0.71
C PHE A 98 -2.39 -8.67 0.02
N ASN A 99 -1.99 -8.28 1.24
CA ASN A 99 -2.79 -7.36 2.04
C ASN A 99 -2.94 -6.00 1.37
N ALA A 100 -1.82 -5.41 0.92
CA ALA A 100 -1.83 -4.11 0.25
C ALA A 100 -2.59 -4.17 -1.09
N PHE A 101 -2.42 -5.22 -1.88
CA PHE A 101 -3.23 -5.44 -3.08
C PHE A 101 -4.72 -5.48 -2.74
N PHE A 102 -5.11 -6.27 -1.73
CA PHE A 102 -6.51 -6.48 -1.38
C PHE A 102 -7.18 -5.19 -0.87
N THR A 103 -6.55 -4.47 0.04
CA THR A 103 -7.10 -3.20 0.58
C THR A 103 -7.22 -2.15 -0.52
N THR A 104 -6.23 -2.02 -1.40
CA THR A 104 -6.30 -1.06 -2.51
C THR A 104 -7.30 -1.50 -3.59
N LEU A 105 -7.49 -2.81 -3.82
CA LEU A 105 -8.54 -3.32 -4.70
C LEU A 105 -9.93 -2.94 -4.19
N LEU A 106 -10.15 -2.94 -2.87
CA LEU A 106 -11.39 -2.42 -2.29
C LEU A 106 -11.54 -0.92 -2.61
N CYS A 107 -10.50 -0.10 -2.41
CA CYS A 107 -10.54 1.32 -2.78
C CYS A 107 -10.90 1.52 -4.26
N LEU A 108 -10.29 0.76 -5.18
CA LEU A 108 -10.61 0.81 -6.61
C LEU A 108 -12.06 0.43 -6.90
N ALA A 109 -12.57 -0.62 -6.26
CA ALA A 109 -13.95 -1.07 -6.44
C ALA A 109 -14.97 -0.02 -5.95
N TYR A 110 -14.71 0.60 -4.79
CA TYR A 110 -15.53 1.68 -4.25
C TYR A 110 -15.44 2.94 -5.10
N ALA A 111 -14.23 3.34 -5.51
CA ALA A 111 -14.02 4.48 -6.40
C ALA A 111 -14.78 4.29 -7.72
N TYR A 112 -14.68 3.11 -8.36
CA TYR A 112 -15.41 2.84 -9.60
C TYR A 112 -16.93 2.86 -9.42
N ARG A 113 -17.43 2.26 -8.33
CA ARG A 113 -18.88 2.12 -8.08
C ARG A 113 -19.54 3.43 -7.62
N ASP A 114 -18.91 4.14 -6.71
CA ASP A 114 -19.55 5.22 -5.95
C ASP A 114 -19.07 6.62 -6.38
N ALA A 115 -18.05 6.77 -7.23
CA ALA A 115 -17.62 8.07 -7.75
C ALA A 115 -18.77 8.92 -8.34
N PRO A 116 -19.72 8.38 -9.15
CA PRO A 116 -20.83 9.18 -9.65
C PRO A 116 -21.74 9.73 -8.54
N LYS A 117 -21.89 8.99 -7.42
CA LYS A 117 -22.70 9.44 -6.27
C LYS A 117 -22.07 10.61 -5.53
N HIS A 118 -20.74 10.71 -5.61
CA HIS A 118 -19.96 11.82 -5.03
C HIS A 118 -19.74 12.95 -6.04
N GLY A 119 -20.43 12.93 -7.20
CA GLY A 119 -20.41 14.01 -8.18
C GLY A 119 -19.15 14.05 -9.05
N LEU A 120 -18.36 12.97 -9.12
CA LEU A 120 -17.22 12.88 -10.02
C LEU A 120 -17.70 12.65 -11.46
N THR A 121 -17.08 13.36 -12.40
CA THR A 121 -17.22 13.06 -13.83
C THR A 121 -16.50 11.76 -14.20
N ALA A 122 -16.73 11.23 -15.40
CA ALA A 122 -16.02 10.05 -15.87
C ALA A 122 -14.49 10.27 -15.92
N ALA A 123 -14.04 11.44 -16.38
CA ALA A 123 -12.63 11.79 -16.43
C ALA A 123 -11.99 11.84 -15.04
N GLU A 124 -12.67 12.44 -14.05
CA GLU A 124 -12.21 12.52 -12.67
C GLU A 124 -12.20 11.14 -12.01
N THR A 125 -13.18 10.30 -12.33
CA THR A 125 -13.22 8.90 -11.89
C THR A 125 -12.01 8.13 -12.42
N TYR A 126 -11.69 8.26 -13.70
CA TYR A 126 -10.50 7.62 -14.27
C TYR A 126 -9.19 8.17 -13.69
N ASN A 127 -9.14 9.46 -13.36
CA ASN A 127 -8.00 10.04 -12.66
C ASN A 127 -7.82 9.41 -11.27
N LEU A 128 -8.90 9.32 -10.49
CA LEU A 128 -8.88 8.68 -9.17
C LEU A 128 -8.50 7.20 -9.26
N LEU A 129 -9.05 6.45 -10.21
CA LEU A 129 -8.67 5.06 -10.44
C LEU A 129 -7.19 4.93 -10.83
N GLY A 130 -6.70 5.84 -11.69
CA GLY A 130 -5.31 5.91 -12.10
C GLY A 130 -4.36 6.15 -10.92
N LEU A 131 -4.77 6.96 -9.94
CA LEU A 131 -4.03 7.22 -8.71
C LEU A 131 -3.86 5.96 -7.85
N TYR A 132 -4.94 5.19 -7.64
CA TYR A 132 -4.90 3.98 -6.81
C TYR A 132 -4.28 2.76 -7.53
N THR A 133 -4.29 2.74 -8.86
CA THR A 133 -3.86 1.57 -9.65
C THR A 133 -2.41 1.11 -9.38
N PRO A 134 -1.40 2.00 -9.32
CA PRO A 134 -0.03 1.59 -8.99
C PRO A 134 0.09 0.90 -7.62
N TYR A 135 -0.63 1.41 -6.62
CA TYR A 135 -0.68 0.86 -5.26
C TYR A 135 -1.40 -0.49 -5.20
N CYS A 136 -2.18 -0.85 -6.23
CA CYS A 136 -2.76 -2.19 -6.36
C CYS A 136 -1.84 -3.14 -7.13
N LEU A 137 -1.32 -2.69 -8.28
CA LEU A 137 -0.55 -3.53 -9.19
C LEU A 137 0.85 -3.87 -8.67
N ILE A 138 1.55 -2.93 -8.04
CA ILE A 138 2.90 -3.18 -7.53
C ILE A 138 2.87 -4.25 -6.42
N PRO A 139 2.00 -4.16 -5.40
CA PRO A 139 1.84 -5.23 -4.40
C PRO A 139 1.40 -6.56 -5.00
N LEU A 140 0.52 -6.57 -6.01
CA LEU A 140 0.13 -7.79 -6.72
C LEU A 140 1.34 -8.48 -7.37
N VAL A 141 2.15 -7.72 -8.11
CA VAL A 141 3.38 -8.26 -8.73
C VAL A 141 4.35 -8.75 -7.65
N MET A 142 4.53 -7.99 -6.58
CA MET A 142 5.39 -8.37 -5.46
C MET A 142 4.91 -9.67 -4.80
N MET A 143 3.59 -9.81 -4.58
CA MET A 143 2.98 -11.01 -4.02
C MET A 143 3.31 -12.24 -4.88
N LEU A 144 3.08 -12.15 -6.20
CA LEU A 144 3.30 -13.28 -7.11
C LEU A 144 4.79 -13.63 -7.24
N ASP A 145 5.65 -12.63 -7.42
CA ASP A 145 7.09 -12.83 -7.57
C ASP A 145 7.75 -13.36 -6.29
N CYS A 146 7.48 -12.74 -5.14
CA CYS A 146 8.03 -13.19 -3.86
C CYS A 146 7.44 -14.55 -3.44
N GLY A 147 6.14 -14.78 -3.70
CA GLY A 147 5.48 -16.04 -3.39
C GLY A 147 6.12 -17.19 -4.19
N TRP A 148 6.27 -16.99 -5.50
CA TRP A 148 6.95 -17.96 -6.37
C TRP A 148 8.39 -18.23 -5.95
N ARG A 149 9.16 -17.18 -5.63
CA ARG A 149 10.56 -17.36 -5.20
C ARG A 149 10.65 -18.02 -3.83
N ALA A 150 9.70 -17.78 -2.94
CA ALA A 150 9.65 -18.45 -1.65
C ALA A 150 9.40 -19.95 -1.80
N THR A 151 8.49 -20.38 -2.70
CA THR A 151 8.25 -21.81 -2.93
C THR A 151 9.47 -22.54 -3.50
N GLN A 152 10.29 -21.85 -4.30
CA GLN A 152 11.55 -22.40 -4.81
C GLN A 152 12.62 -22.62 -3.73
N LEU A 153 12.52 -21.94 -2.59
CA LEU A 153 13.46 -22.09 -1.46
C LEU A 153 13.04 -23.17 -0.47
N ILE A 154 11.80 -23.64 -0.54
CA ILE A 154 11.32 -24.74 0.28
C ILE A 154 11.83 -26.03 -0.35
N GLU A 155 12.68 -26.77 0.37
CA GLU A 155 13.17 -28.08 -0.08
C GLU A 155 11.98 -28.99 -0.39
N ARG A 156 12.08 -29.76 -1.49
CA ARG A 156 11.08 -30.79 -1.77
C ARG A 156 11.13 -31.81 -0.64
N PRO A 157 9.97 -32.27 -0.13
CA PRO A 157 9.96 -33.32 0.89
C PRO A 157 10.74 -34.52 0.38
N LYS A 158 11.63 -35.07 1.22
CA LYS A 158 12.27 -36.34 0.93
C LYS A 158 11.15 -37.38 0.83
N THR A 159 10.90 -37.89 -0.36
CA THR A 159 10.07 -39.09 -0.55
C THR A 159 10.80 -40.24 0.14
N GLU A 160 10.19 -40.76 1.21
CA GLU A 160 10.60 -41.99 1.90
C GLU A 160 10.53 -43.20 0.98
#